data_AF-A0A7C6YW08-F1
#
_entry.id   AF-A0A7C6YW08-F1
#
_cell.length_a   1.000
_cell.length_b   1.000
_cell.length_c   1.000
_cell.angle_alpha   90.00
_cell.angle_beta   90.00
_cell.angle_gamma   90.00
#
_symmetry.space_group_name_H-M   'P 1'
#
loop_
_entity.id
_entity.type
_entity.pdbx_description
1 polymer ?
#
loop_
_entity_poly.entity_id
_entity_poly.type
_entity_poly.pdbx_seq_one_letter_code
_entity_poly.pdbx_strand_id
1 'polypeptide(L)'
;MNNRKKLVLVLMLTFGVVFSASAVKLQIWMTGETPERLQILTDLMESDLTPRTGITAEFTPLPWTDSDHKFLLAAASGETPDLAMTAVLLPAEMGIRGAAVDLKKAFGTEFDKVASVHFPNTFTSYTFQNAVFAVPYRVESNPMIVRYDIL
;
A
#
# COMPACT_ATOMS: atom_id res chain seq x y z
N MET A 1 -2.35 -24.78 48.13
CA MET A 1 -3.31 -23.84 47.49
C MET A 1 -4.62 -24.57 47.21
N ASN A 2 -5.74 -24.10 47.77
CA ASN A 2 -7.03 -24.80 47.74
C ASN A 2 -7.63 -24.85 46.31
N ASN A 3 -8.40 -25.88 45.96
CA ASN A 3 -8.87 -26.12 44.58
C ASN A 3 -9.67 -24.95 43.98
N ARG A 4 -10.38 -24.17 44.81
CA ARG A 4 -11.03 -22.91 44.40
C ARG A 4 -10.05 -21.81 43.97
N LYS A 5 -8.91 -21.69 44.65
CA LYS A 5 -7.86 -20.70 44.28
C LYS A 5 -7.15 -21.10 43.00
N LYS A 6 -6.99 -22.41 42.72
CA LYS A 6 -6.47 -22.92 41.43
C LYS A 6 -7.44 -22.63 40.28
N LEU A 7 -8.74 -22.83 40.48
CA LEU A 7 -9.75 -22.56 39.45
C LEU A 7 -9.85 -21.07 39.08
N VAL A 8 -9.80 -20.17 40.08
CA VAL A 8 -9.79 -18.72 39.85
C VAL A 8 -8.50 -18.27 39.15
N LEU A 9 -7.36 -18.85 39.50
CA LEU A 9 -6.10 -18.56 38.82
C LEU A 9 -6.11 -19.03 37.36
N VAL A 10 -6.69 -20.19 37.08
CA VAL A 10 -6.85 -20.73 35.72
C VAL A 10 -7.83 -19.87 34.92
N LEU A 11 -8.95 -19.43 35.51
CA LEU A 11 -9.89 -18.52 34.83
C LEU A 11 -9.25 -17.16 34.51
N MET A 12 -8.46 -16.60 35.42
CA MET A 12 -7.70 -15.36 35.20
C MET A 12 -6.59 -15.54 34.14
N LEU A 13 -5.92 -16.70 34.11
CA LEU A 13 -4.94 -17.01 33.07
C LEU A 13 -5.59 -17.20 31.70
N THR A 14 -6.78 -17.79 31.62
CA THR A 14 -7.51 -17.97 30.35
C THR A 14 -8.15 -16.68 29.85
N PHE A 15 -8.53 -15.76 30.74
CA PHE A 15 -9.09 -14.45 30.35
C PHE A 15 -8.00 -13.44 29.95
N GLY A 16 -6.77 -13.59 30.44
CA GLY A 16 -5.62 -12.76 30.07
C GLY A 16 -5.02 -13.06 28.69
N VAL A 17 -5.48 -14.09 27.99
CA VAL A 17 -4.97 -14.54 26.68
C VAL A 17 -6.00 -14.28 25.55
N VAL A 18 -6.99 -13.41 25.78
CA VAL A 18 -7.69 -12.79 24.64
C VAL A 18 -6.70 -11.82 24.00
N PHE A 19 -5.86 -12.39 23.13
CA PHE A 19 -4.92 -11.70 22.28
C PHE A 19 -5.75 -10.77 21.40
N SER A 20 -5.84 -9.50 21.79
CA SER A 20 -6.31 -8.45 20.88
C SER A 20 -5.30 -8.43 19.73
N ALA A 21 -5.59 -9.16 18.65
CA ALA A 21 -4.98 -8.90 17.37
C ALA A 21 -5.32 -7.45 17.05
N SER A 22 -4.35 -6.55 17.24
CA SER A 22 -4.52 -5.15 16.90
C SER A 22 -4.95 -5.09 15.44
N ALA A 23 -6.09 -4.45 15.17
CA ALA A 23 -6.54 -4.25 13.80
C ALA A 23 -5.43 -3.51 13.04
N VAL A 24 -4.93 -4.12 11.96
CA VAL A 24 -3.90 -3.53 11.11
C VAL A 24 -4.60 -2.50 10.22
N LYS A 25 -4.20 -1.24 10.35
CA LYS A 25 -4.71 -0.14 9.54
C LYS A 25 -3.58 0.41 8.68
N LEU A 26 -3.66 0.23 7.37
CA LEU A 26 -2.68 0.73 6.42
C LEU A 26 -2.93 2.20 6.12
N GLN A 27 -1.91 3.03 6.24
CA GLN A 27 -1.92 4.41 5.76
C GLN A 27 -1.46 4.44 4.30
N ILE A 28 -2.32 4.92 3.40
CA ILE A 28 -2.08 4.89 1.96
C ILE A 28 -2.19 6.29 1.38
N TRP A 29 -1.10 6.83 0.84
CA TRP A 29 -1.14 8.14 0.16
C TRP A 29 -1.41 7.97 -1.33
N MET A 30 -2.38 8.70 -1.87
CA MET A 30 -2.86 8.54 -3.25
C MET A 30 -2.72 9.85 -4.02
N THR A 31 -1.66 9.97 -4.81
CA THR A 31 -1.40 11.19 -5.60
C THR A 31 -2.33 11.30 -6.81
N GLY A 32 -3.01 12.43 -6.95
CA GLY A 32 -3.83 12.73 -8.13
C GLY A 32 -5.19 12.02 -8.18
N GLU A 33 -5.57 11.30 -7.12
CA GLU A 33 -6.89 10.65 -7.05
C GLU A 33 -7.98 11.59 -6.56
N THR A 34 -9.19 11.37 -7.10
CA THR A 34 -10.37 12.11 -6.66
C THR A 34 -11.02 11.45 -5.44
N PRO A 35 -11.73 12.20 -4.60
CA PRO A 35 -12.44 11.63 -3.44
C PRO A 35 -13.38 10.47 -3.82
N GLU A 36 -14.04 10.55 -4.97
CA GLU A 36 -14.96 9.50 -5.44
C GLU A 36 -14.22 8.19 -5.74
N ARG A 37 -13.01 8.27 -6.33
CA ARG A 37 -12.19 7.08 -6.56
C ARG A 37 -11.67 6.50 -5.26
N LEU A 38 -11.31 7.34 -4.30
CA LEU A 38 -10.90 6.86 -2.97
C LEU A 38 -12.04 6.17 -2.23
N GLN A 39 -13.27 6.64 -2.39
CA GLN A 39 -14.44 5.96 -1.84
C GLN A 39 -14.63 4.57 -2.47
N ILE A 40 -14.49 4.45 -3.79
CA ILE A 40 -14.56 3.13 -4.46
C ILE A 40 -13.48 2.17 -3.93
N LEU A 41 -12.24 2.65 -3.74
CA LEU A 41 -11.18 1.83 -3.16
C LEU A 41 -11.49 1.41 -1.71
N THR A 42 -12.09 2.31 -0.94
CA THR A 42 -12.55 2.02 0.44
C THR A 42 -13.60 0.93 0.43
N ASP A 43 -14.62 1.04 -0.42
CA ASP A 43 -15.70 0.06 -0.55
C ASP A 43 -15.16 -1.32 -0.99
N LEU A 44 -14.17 -1.35 -1.90
CA LEU A 44 -13.49 -2.59 -2.32
C LEU A 44 -12.70 -3.23 -1.17
N MET A 45 -12.00 -2.42 -0.38
CA MET A 45 -11.28 -2.89 0.79
C MET A 45 -12.24 -3.47 1.83
N GLU A 46 -13.36 -2.80 2.11
CA GLU A 46 -14.35 -3.23 3.10
C GLU A 46 -15.15 -4.47 2.66
N SER A 47 -15.44 -4.59 1.37
CA SER A 47 -16.25 -5.71 0.83
C SER A 47 -15.45 -6.99 0.56
N ASP A 48 -14.15 -6.90 0.28
CA ASP A 48 -13.34 -8.05 -0.13
C ASP A 48 -12.12 -8.33 0.78
N LEU A 49 -11.26 -7.33 0.98
CA LEU A 49 -9.97 -7.55 1.65
C LEU A 49 -10.12 -7.62 3.18
N THR A 50 -10.86 -6.68 3.76
CA THR A 50 -11.05 -6.54 5.21
C THR A 50 -11.72 -7.77 5.84
N PRO A 51 -12.81 -8.34 5.27
CA PRO A 51 -13.45 -9.51 5.87
C PRO A 51 -12.55 -10.75 5.90
N ARG A 52 -11.62 -10.88 4.93
CA ARG A 52 -10.71 -12.03 4.83
C ARG A 52 -9.46 -11.90 5.68
N THR A 53 -9.01 -10.67 5.94
CA THR A 53 -7.67 -10.42 6.52
C THR A 53 -7.72 -9.65 7.84
N GLY A 54 -8.81 -8.95 8.14
CA GLY A 54 -8.89 -7.98 9.23
C GLY A 54 -8.08 -6.70 9.00
N ILE A 55 -7.46 -6.53 7.82
CA ILE A 55 -6.69 -5.35 7.45
C ILE A 55 -7.64 -4.28 6.91
N THR A 56 -7.51 -3.06 7.42
CA THR A 56 -8.22 -1.86 6.94
C THR A 56 -7.26 -0.90 6.26
N ALA A 57 -7.76 0.06 5.49
CA ALA A 57 -6.96 1.11 4.87
C ALA A 57 -7.53 2.51 5.13
N GLU A 58 -6.65 3.49 5.24
CA GLU A 58 -6.96 4.91 5.25
C GLU A 58 -6.26 5.57 4.06
N PHE A 59 -7.05 6.01 3.10
CA PHE A 59 -6.56 6.69 1.92
C PHE A 59 -6.47 8.20 2.15
N THR A 60 -5.29 8.77 1.93
CA THR A 60 -5.05 10.21 1.97
C THR A 60 -4.80 10.72 0.54
N PRO A 61 -5.67 11.55 -0.03
CA PRO A 61 -5.41 12.15 -1.34
C PRO A 61 -4.26 13.14 -1.23
N LEU A 62 -3.35 13.11 -2.22
CA LEU A 62 -2.33 14.14 -2.41
C LEU A 62 -2.55 14.84 -3.76
N PRO A 63 -2.39 16.17 -3.85
CA PRO A 63 -2.31 16.83 -5.15
C PRO A 63 -1.03 16.40 -5.87
N TRP A 64 -1.03 16.44 -7.21
CA TRP A 64 0.20 16.23 -7.98
C TRP A 64 1.27 17.26 -7.61
N THR A 65 0.86 18.52 -7.43
CA THR A 65 1.73 19.61 -7.00
C THR A 65 2.43 19.27 -5.69
N ASP A 66 3.76 19.31 -5.70
CA ASP A 66 4.65 19.08 -4.54
C ASP A 66 4.53 17.70 -3.85
N SER A 67 3.83 16.73 -4.44
CA SER A 67 3.72 15.37 -3.90
C SER A 67 5.07 14.69 -3.70
N ASP A 68 5.96 14.76 -4.70
CA ASP A 68 7.31 14.18 -4.64
C ASP A 68 8.14 14.76 -3.47
N HIS A 69 8.06 16.08 -3.24
CA HIS A 69 8.71 16.71 -2.09
C HIS A 69 8.13 16.20 -0.77
N LYS A 70 6.82 16.00 -0.68
CA LYS A 70 6.19 15.44 0.53
C LYS A 70 6.70 14.04 0.82
N PHE A 71 6.84 13.17 -0.19
CA PHE A 71 7.41 11.83 -0.02
C PHE A 71 8.87 11.86 0.44
N LEU A 72 9.68 12.75 -0.13
CA LEU A 72 11.08 12.91 0.25
C LEU A 72 11.24 13.39 1.70
N LEU A 73 10.43 14.38 2.12
CA LEU A 73 10.44 14.88 3.49
C LEU A 73 9.97 13.80 4.47
N ALA A 74 8.90 13.07 4.14
CA ALA A 74 8.39 11.97 4.95
C ALA A 74 9.44 10.86 5.13
N ALA A 75 10.19 10.52 4.08
CA ALA A 75 11.29 9.57 4.18
C ALA A 75 12.45 10.08 5.04
N ALA A 76 12.74 11.37 4.97
CA ALA A 76 13.78 11.97 5.82
C ALA A 76 13.36 12.08 7.29
N SER A 77 12.07 12.29 7.58
CA SER A 77 11.53 12.39 8.95
C SER A 77 11.14 11.04 9.55
N GLY A 78 11.04 9.98 8.75
CA GLY A 78 10.55 8.67 9.20
C GLY A 78 9.02 8.61 9.33
N GLU A 79 8.30 9.50 8.63
CA GLU A 79 6.83 9.65 8.66
C GLU A 79 6.19 9.21 7.34
N THR A 80 6.80 8.24 6.65
CA THR A 80 6.27 7.68 5.40
C THR A 80 4.97 6.90 5.63
N PRO A 81 4.03 6.90 4.66
CA PRO A 81 2.89 5.99 4.69
C PRO A 81 3.35 4.53 4.52
N ASP A 82 2.47 3.58 4.79
CA ASP A 82 2.73 2.16 4.51
C ASP A 82 2.78 1.88 3.00
N LEU A 83 1.89 2.54 2.23
CA LEU A 83 1.86 2.48 0.77
C LEU A 83 1.66 3.87 0.17
N ALA A 84 2.16 4.07 -1.05
CA ALA A 84 1.98 5.30 -1.79
C ALA A 84 1.75 5.04 -3.28
N MET A 85 0.76 5.72 -3.86
CA MET A 85 0.67 5.95 -5.29
C MET A 85 1.39 7.26 -5.61
N THR A 86 2.40 7.17 -6.47
CA THR A 86 3.36 8.22 -6.78
C THR A 86 3.50 8.46 -8.28
N ALA A 87 4.32 9.44 -8.67
CA ALA A 87 4.80 9.55 -10.04
C ALA A 87 5.66 8.34 -10.43
N VAL A 88 5.66 7.99 -11.72
CA VAL A 88 6.22 6.72 -12.24
C VAL A 88 7.69 6.46 -11.88
N LEU A 89 8.53 7.50 -11.77
CA LEU A 89 9.96 7.34 -11.48
C LEU A 89 10.28 7.32 -9.98
N LEU A 90 9.41 7.89 -9.14
CA LEU A 90 9.67 8.09 -7.73
C LEU A 90 9.95 6.79 -6.95
N PRO A 91 9.26 5.64 -7.18
CA PRO A 91 9.52 4.43 -6.40
C PRO A 91 10.97 3.96 -6.50
N ALA A 92 11.57 4.00 -7.69
CA ALA A 92 12.97 3.62 -7.87
C ALA A 92 13.91 4.60 -7.18
N GLU A 93 13.64 5.90 -7.26
CA GLU A 93 14.42 6.93 -6.55
C GLU A 93 14.37 6.77 -5.03
N MET A 94 13.20 6.45 -4.49
CA MET A 94 13.02 6.16 -3.05
C MET A 94 13.74 4.87 -2.66
N GLY A 95 13.68 3.85 -3.52
CA GLY A 95 14.41 2.59 -3.35
C GLY A 95 15.91 2.78 -3.24
N ILE A 96 16.50 3.58 -4.14
CA ILE A 96 17.93 3.93 -4.13
C ILE A 96 18.33 4.63 -2.83
N ARG A 97 17.42 5.43 -2.25
CA ARG A 97 17.61 6.14 -0.97
C ARG A 97 17.38 5.27 0.26
N GLY A 98 16.98 4.00 0.09
CA GLY A 98 16.63 3.10 1.19
C GLY A 98 15.27 3.41 1.83
N ALA A 99 14.42 4.20 1.16
CA ALA A 99 13.11 4.63 1.64
C ALA A 99 11.94 3.86 1.02
N ALA A 100 12.20 2.89 0.14
CA ALA A 100 11.20 1.97 -0.40
C ALA A 100 11.69 0.53 -0.30
N VAL A 101 10.74 -0.40 -0.11
CA VAL A 101 11.02 -1.83 0.02
C VAL A 101 11.31 -2.44 -1.36
N ASP A 102 12.40 -3.19 -1.48
CA ASP A 102 12.61 -4.08 -2.62
C ASP A 102 11.61 -5.24 -2.55
N LEU A 103 10.51 -5.12 -3.29
CA LEU A 103 9.38 -6.05 -3.27
C LEU A 103 9.79 -7.44 -3.74
N LYS A 104 10.70 -7.51 -4.71
CA LYS A 104 11.20 -8.79 -5.23
C LYS A 104 11.98 -9.53 -4.15
N LYS A 105 12.84 -8.82 -3.41
CA LYS A 105 13.59 -9.40 -2.28
C LYS A 105 12.69 -9.74 -1.09
N ALA A 106 11.71 -8.89 -0.78
CA ALA A 106 10.84 -9.05 0.38
C ALA A 106 9.83 -10.20 0.21
N PHE A 107 9.25 -10.37 -0.98
CA PHE A 107 8.12 -11.28 -1.20
C PHE A 107 8.42 -12.45 -2.16
N GLY A 108 9.56 -12.42 -2.87
CA GLY A 108 10.01 -13.55 -3.71
C GLY A 108 8.93 -14.07 -4.66
N THR A 109 8.55 -15.34 -4.50
CA THR A 109 7.55 -15.99 -5.37
C THR A 109 6.17 -15.36 -5.32
N GLU A 110 5.80 -14.70 -4.22
CA GLU A 110 4.54 -13.97 -4.12
C GLU A 110 4.56 -12.72 -5.00
N PHE A 111 5.69 -12.02 -5.02
CA PHE A 111 5.92 -10.93 -5.97
C PHE A 111 5.88 -11.44 -7.41
N ASP A 112 6.55 -12.56 -7.72
CA ASP A 112 6.55 -13.12 -9.08
C ASP A 112 5.13 -13.45 -9.56
N LYS A 113 4.26 -13.96 -8.67
CA LYS A 113 2.85 -14.21 -8.96
C LYS A 113 2.10 -12.92 -9.31
N VAL A 114 2.30 -11.85 -8.54
CA VAL A 114 1.69 -10.54 -8.81
C VAL A 114 2.26 -9.92 -10.10
N ALA A 115 3.56 -10.04 -10.33
CA ALA A 115 4.20 -9.53 -11.54
C ALA A 115 3.71 -10.26 -12.80
N SER A 116 3.41 -11.56 -12.71
CA SER A 116 2.99 -12.37 -13.85
C SER A 116 1.68 -11.95 -14.52
N VAL A 117 0.80 -11.23 -13.79
CA VAL A 117 -0.48 -10.74 -14.34
C VAL A 117 -0.38 -9.33 -14.95
N HIS A 118 0.81 -8.73 -14.93
CA HIS A 118 1.09 -7.42 -15.50
C HIS A 118 1.93 -7.55 -16.78
N PHE A 119 1.85 -6.57 -17.67
CA PHE A 119 2.73 -6.51 -18.83
C PHE A 119 4.19 -6.34 -18.39
N PRO A 120 5.16 -7.17 -18.85
CA PRO A 120 6.53 -7.13 -18.33
C PRO A 120 7.18 -5.75 -18.37
N ASN A 121 6.90 -4.96 -19.42
CA ASN A 121 7.51 -3.64 -19.61
C ASN A 121 7.02 -2.57 -18.63
N THR A 122 5.89 -2.77 -17.94
CA THR A 122 5.36 -1.76 -17.00
C THR A 122 6.17 -1.64 -15.71
N PHE A 123 7.03 -2.62 -15.41
CA PHE A 123 7.94 -2.57 -14.25
C PHE A 123 9.23 -1.80 -14.51
N THR A 124 9.55 -1.47 -15.77
CA THR A 124 10.84 -0.88 -16.15
C THR A 124 11.17 0.36 -15.32
N SER A 125 10.20 1.26 -15.13
CA SER A 125 10.40 2.50 -14.37
C SER A 125 10.51 2.31 -12.85
N TYR A 126 10.05 1.17 -12.33
CA TYR A 126 10.08 0.85 -10.90
C TYR A 126 11.29 0.01 -10.51
N THR A 127 12.12 -0.36 -11.49
CA THR A 127 13.23 -1.28 -11.33
C THR A 127 14.55 -0.53 -11.35
N PHE A 128 15.39 -0.77 -10.35
CA PHE A 128 16.78 -0.34 -10.37
C PHE A 128 17.68 -1.54 -10.11
N GLN A 129 18.57 -1.83 -11.06
CA GLN A 129 19.33 -3.09 -11.12
C GLN A 129 18.38 -4.30 -11.07
N ASN A 130 18.48 -5.14 -10.03
CA ASN A 130 17.64 -6.32 -9.85
C ASN A 130 16.51 -6.11 -8.82
N ALA A 131 16.39 -4.91 -8.23
CA ALA A 131 15.41 -4.57 -7.22
C ALA A 131 14.18 -3.90 -7.84
N VAL A 132 12.99 -4.22 -7.32
CA VAL A 132 11.71 -3.67 -7.83
C VAL A 132 10.96 -2.99 -6.68
N PHE A 133 10.60 -1.72 -6.85
CA PHE A 133 10.12 -0.88 -5.75
C PHE A 133 8.63 -0.51 -5.81
N ALA A 134 7.90 -0.95 -6.84
CA ALA A 134 6.47 -0.75 -6.95
C ALA A 134 5.78 -1.79 -7.84
N VAL A 135 4.46 -1.87 -7.72
CA VAL A 135 3.57 -2.61 -8.63
C VAL A 135 2.82 -1.59 -9.49
N PRO A 136 2.68 -1.81 -10.81
CA PRO A 136 1.90 -0.94 -11.67
C PRO A 136 0.44 -0.86 -11.19
N TYR A 137 -0.02 0.36 -10.92
CA TYR A 137 -1.42 0.59 -10.53
C TYR A 137 -2.32 0.83 -11.76
N ARG A 138 -1.88 1.72 -12.67
CA ARG A 138 -2.56 2.04 -13.93
C ARG A 138 -1.53 2.35 -15.00
N VAL A 139 -1.90 2.12 -16.26
CA VAL A 139 -1.13 2.55 -17.43
C VAL A 139 -1.93 3.63 -18.13
N GLU A 140 -1.34 4.80 -18.29
CA GLU A 140 -1.96 5.94 -18.94
C GLU A 140 -1.34 6.17 -20.31
N SER A 141 -2.18 6.54 -21.28
CA SER A 141 -1.78 6.96 -22.61
C SER A 141 -2.48 8.29 -22.90
N ASN A 142 -1.78 9.21 -23.56
CA ASN A 142 -2.28 10.55 -23.87
C ASN A 142 -2.52 10.68 -25.38
N PRO A 143 -3.59 10.05 -25.93
CA PRO A 143 -3.92 10.23 -27.34
C PRO A 143 -4.43 11.66 -27.59
N MET A 144 -4.24 12.15 -28.80
CA MET A 144 -4.89 13.38 -29.23
C MET A 144 -6.40 13.16 -29.33
N ILE A 145 -7.17 13.94 -28.58
CA ILE A 145 -8.63 13.96 -28.65
C ILE A 145 -9.03 15.12 -29.57
N VAL A 146 -9.74 14.81 -30.65
CA VAL A 146 -10.20 15.81 -31.64
C VAL A 146 -11.72 15.89 -31.70
N ARG A 147 -12.23 17.09 -31.91
CA ARG A 147 -13.65 17.35 -32.16
C ARG A 147 -13.88 17.45 -33.67
N TYR A 148 -14.41 16.38 -34.26
CA TYR A 148 -14.65 16.29 -35.71
C TYR A 148 -15.73 17.25 -36.23
N ASP A 149 -16.59 17.79 -35.38
CA ASP A 149 -17.66 18.71 -35.76
C ASP A 149 -17.20 20.16 -35.96
N ILE A 150 -15.97 20.49 -35.58
CA ILE A 150 -15.35 21.81 -35.77
C ILE A 150 -14.09 21.76 -36.65
N LEU A 151 -13.84 20.61 -37.30
CA LEU A 151 -12.82 20.40 -38.33
C LEU A 151 -13.47 20.43 -39.71
#